data_AF-A0A444ZTT1-F1
#
_entry.id   AF-A0A444ZTT1-F1
#
_cell.length_a   1.000
_cell.length_b   1.000
_cell.length_c   1.000
_cell.angle_alpha   90.00
_cell.angle_beta   90.00
_cell.angle_gamma   90.00
#
_symmetry.space_group_name_H-M   'P 1'
#
loop_
_entity.id
_entity.type
_entity.pdbx_description
1 polymer ?
#
loop_
_entity_poly.entity_id
_entity_poly.type
_entity_poly.pdbx_seq_one_letter_code
_entity_poly.pdbx_strand_id
1 'polypeptide(L)'
;MHSWWESVSKARSRIHALAAILPSSSAEALSALADSDRPALSLLSSPAAYSAVSSSLQGSASDPLCHWLYDTFLSSDPHLRLLVLSFLPLLSALYLSRIHHHFDPSSLAGFEAVLLAIYAAETKSRAGKPLLVTIPDLSQPSIYHAPLRKPSSSVDRPSSVGVLSPPLEPHVAMKSTKRATIVGTALHCYYAQISQMPSWSKLEFCRFAAGWAGQDCPCRSELDHRDETAIANGHGAIGSSEIEIEEVAEEMGNLNLQIQKSDFDLDSNGGNGEGAHKGDRIPLPWEILQPVLRILGHCLLGPLNPQEVKDAASSAVRSLYARASHDLVPQAILATRSLIQLDNRTREAAKAAAASSSNSNTPTKPKKPEILLVSK
;
A
#
# COMPACT_ATOMS: atom_id res chain seq x y z
N MET A 1 -5.97 -38.07 -4.76
CA MET A 1 -6.67 -37.59 -3.54
C MET A 1 -5.75 -37.32 -2.35
N HIS A 2 -4.41 -37.29 -2.54
CA HIS A 2 -3.43 -37.07 -1.45
C HIS A 2 -3.11 -35.60 -1.13
N SER A 3 -3.71 -34.61 -1.80
CA SER A 3 -3.24 -33.20 -1.71
C SER A 3 -3.74 -32.41 -0.49
N TRP A 4 -4.94 -32.70 0.02
CA TRP A 4 -5.53 -31.88 1.09
C TRP A 4 -4.95 -32.23 2.47
N TRP A 5 -4.95 -33.51 2.84
CA TRP A 5 -4.41 -33.97 4.12
C TRP A 5 -2.91 -33.69 4.26
N GLU A 6 -2.13 -33.80 3.18
CA GLU A 6 -0.70 -33.41 3.18
C GLU A 6 -0.52 -31.90 3.40
N SER A 7 -1.35 -31.06 2.78
CA SER A 7 -1.31 -29.60 3.00
C SER A 7 -1.66 -29.25 4.44
N VAL A 8 -2.72 -29.85 5.00
CA VAL A 8 -3.12 -29.64 6.41
C VAL A 8 -2.04 -30.12 7.37
N SER A 9 -1.50 -31.33 7.18
CA SER A 9 -0.43 -31.88 8.01
C SER A 9 0.84 -31.01 7.95
N LYS A 10 1.23 -30.55 6.76
CA LYS A 10 2.37 -29.66 6.58
C LYS A 10 2.14 -28.31 7.26
N ALA A 11 0.97 -27.71 7.11
CA ALA A 11 0.62 -26.46 7.77
C ALA A 11 0.63 -26.61 9.31
N ARG A 12 0.09 -27.71 9.86
CA ARG A 12 0.18 -28.03 11.29
C ARG A 12 1.62 -28.12 11.77
N SER A 13 2.46 -28.86 11.05
CA SER A 13 3.87 -29.01 11.40
C SER A 13 4.61 -27.66 11.45
N ARG A 14 4.30 -26.75 10.50
CA ARG A 14 4.89 -25.39 10.48
C ARG A 14 4.36 -24.54 11.62
N ILE A 15 3.08 -24.63 11.99
CA ILE A 15 2.52 -23.88 13.13
C ILE A 15 3.13 -24.35 14.46
N HIS A 16 3.27 -25.66 14.67
CA HIS A 16 3.95 -26.16 15.88
C HIS A 16 5.43 -25.74 15.91
N ALA A 17 6.12 -25.74 14.78
CA ALA A 17 7.48 -25.21 14.69
C ALA A 17 7.53 -23.71 15.05
N LEU A 18 6.53 -22.92 14.64
CA LEU A 18 6.42 -21.50 15.00
C LEU A 18 6.18 -21.33 16.51
N ALA A 19 5.27 -22.13 17.08
CA ALA A 19 4.94 -22.09 18.51
C ALA A 19 6.15 -22.44 19.40
N ALA A 20 7.08 -23.28 18.91
CA ALA A 20 8.32 -23.60 19.62
C ALA A 20 9.35 -22.47 19.62
N ILE A 21 9.25 -21.52 18.68
CA ILE A 21 10.17 -20.39 18.54
C ILE A 21 9.68 -19.16 19.33
N LEU A 22 8.37 -18.97 19.38
CA LEU A 22 7.75 -17.79 20.00
C LEU A 22 7.62 -17.93 21.53
N PRO A 23 7.46 -16.82 22.26
CA PRO A 23 7.26 -16.85 23.71
C PRO A 23 6.06 -17.71 24.12
N SER A 24 6.17 -18.41 25.26
CA SER A 24 5.19 -19.39 25.73
C SER A 24 3.76 -18.87 25.83
N SER A 25 3.58 -17.56 26.06
CA SER A 25 2.27 -16.89 26.11
C SER A 25 1.49 -16.96 24.79
N SER A 26 2.18 -17.16 23.67
CA SER A 26 1.57 -17.29 22.34
C SER A 26 1.44 -18.73 21.85
N ALA A 27 2.11 -19.68 22.51
CA ALA A 27 2.20 -21.07 22.07
C ALA A 27 0.86 -21.82 22.15
N GLU A 28 0.05 -21.55 23.18
CA GLU A 28 -1.27 -22.16 23.36
C GLU A 28 -2.24 -21.71 22.26
N ALA A 29 -2.27 -20.41 21.96
CA ALA A 29 -3.10 -19.85 20.89
C ALA A 29 -2.69 -20.38 19.51
N LEU A 30 -1.39 -20.53 19.25
CA LEU A 30 -0.88 -21.11 18.00
C LEU A 30 -1.22 -22.60 17.87
N SER A 31 -1.16 -23.34 18.97
CA SER A 31 -1.53 -24.77 18.98
C SER A 31 -3.02 -24.94 18.67
N ALA A 32 -3.90 -24.09 19.23
CA ALA A 32 -5.32 -24.09 18.89
C ALA A 32 -5.57 -23.77 17.39
N LEU A 33 -4.76 -22.90 16.78
CA LEU A 33 -4.83 -22.63 15.33
C LEU A 33 -4.38 -23.82 14.48
N ALA A 34 -3.43 -24.61 14.96
CA ALA A 34 -2.98 -25.83 14.28
C ALA A 34 -4.12 -26.86 14.19
N ASP A 35 -4.94 -26.99 15.23
CA ASP A 35 -6.03 -27.97 15.28
C ASP A 35 -7.22 -27.64 14.36
N SER A 36 -7.28 -26.43 13.80
CA SER A 36 -8.31 -26.04 12.85
C SER A 36 -8.30 -26.87 11.54
N ASP A 37 -9.41 -26.81 10.82
CA ASP A 37 -9.58 -27.48 9.51
C ASP A 37 -8.69 -26.87 8.42
N ARG A 38 -8.32 -25.58 8.56
CA ARG A 38 -7.49 -24.85 7.59
C ARG A 38 -6.39 -24.06 8.31
N PRO A 39 -5.37 -24.76 8.84
CA PRO A 39 -4.39 -24.16 9.75
C PRO A 39 -3.67 -22.94 9.16
N ALA A 40 -3.25 -23.01 7.89
CA ALA A 40 -2.54 -21.91 7.24
C ALA A 40 -3.39 -20.64 7.10
N LEU A 41 -4.68 -20.78 6.80
CA LEU A 41 -5.60 -19.65 6.68
C LEU A 41 -6.00 -19.10 8.06
N SER A 42 -6.20 -19.97 9.04
CA SER A 42 -6.46 -19.57 10.42
C SER A 42 -5.29 -18.76 10.97
N LEU A 43 -4.05 -19.19 10.71
CA LEU A 43 -2.85 -18.43 11.08
C LEU A 43 -2.78 -17.08 10.34
N LEU A 44 -3.05 -17.04 9.03
CA LEU A 44 -3.09 -15.80 8.23
C LEU A 44 -4.10 -14.78 8.77
N SER A 45 -5.23 -15.26 9.30
CA SER A 45 -6.29 -14.41 9.86
C SER A 45 -6.02 -13.93 11.29
N SER A 46 -5.01 -14.45 11.99
CA SER A 46 -4.78 -14.18 13.42
C SER A 46 -3.89 -12.95 13.65
N PRO A 47 -4.44 -11.85 14.21
CA PRO A 47 -3.64 -10.65 14.54
C PRO A 47 -2.68 -10.89 15.71
N ALA A 48 -3.05 -11.78 16.64
CA ALA A 48 -2.20 -12.14 17.78
C ALA A 48 -0.92 -12.85 17.32
N ALA A 49 -1.04 -13.77 16.35
CA ALA A 49 0.12 -14.43 15.75
C ALA A 49 1.02 -13.42 15.03
N TYR A 50 0.45 -12.46 14.30
CA TYR A 50 1.22 -11.36 13.70
C TYR A 50 1.99 -10.57 14.75
N SER A 51 1.33 -10.13 15.83
CA SER A 51 1.97 -9.36 16.91
C SER A 51 3.10 -10.12 17.61
N ALA A 52 2.96 -11.43 17.80
CA ALA A 52 4.00 -12.26 18.40
C ALA A 52 5.22 -12.38 17.49
N VAL A 53 5.00 -12.59 16.17
CA VAL A 53 6.08 -12.64 15.18
C VAL A 53 6.74 -11.28 15.03
N SER A 54 5.97 -10.19 14.93
CA SER A 54 6.51 -8.85 14.67
C SER A 54 7.39 -8.34 15.81
N SER A 55 7.01 -8.62 17.06
CA SER A 55 7.80 -8.24 18.24
C SER A 55 9.08 -9.05 18.40
N SER A 56 9.13 -10.27 17.86
CA SER A 56 10.26 -11.19 18.03
C SER A 56 11.24 -11.21 16.85
N LEU A 57 10.90 -10.56 15.73
CA LEU A 57 11.66 -10.63 14.48
C LEU A 57 12.92 -9.72 14.49
N GLN A 58 14.09 -10.34 14.47
CA GLN A 58 15.38 -9.64 14.60
C GLN A 58 16.11 -9.48 13.25
N GLY A 59 16.00 -10.46 12.35
CA GLY A 59 16.62 -10.39 11.02
C GLY A 59 18.04 -10.95 10.89
N SER A 60 18.61 -11.46 11.98
CA SER A 60 19.96 -12.04 12.01
C SER A 60 20.04 -13.38 11.29
N ALA A 61 21.25 -13.77 10.86
CA ALA A 61 21.48 -15.10 10.26
C ALA A 61 21.07 -16.27 11.18
N SER A 62 21.11 -16.06 12.50
CA SER A 62 20.72 -17.03 13.51
C SER A 62 19.28 -16.87 13.99
N ASP A 63 18.51 -15.94 13.41
CA ASP A 63 17.12 -15.70 13.81
C ASP A 63 16.23 -16.89 13.39
N PRO A 64 15.71 -17.68 14.35
CA PRO A 64 14.88 -18.84 14.04
C PRO A 64 13.59 -18.46 13.30
N LEU A 65 13.08 -17.23 13.46
CA LEU A 65 11.89 -16.77 12.73
C LEU A 65 12.20 -16.53 11.25
N CYS A 66 13.39 -15.99 10.94
CA CYS A 66 13.81 -15.85 9.55
C CYS A 66 13.98 -17.21 8.87
N HIS A 67 14.55 -18.19 9.59
CA HIS A 67 14.64 -19.57 9.11
C HIS A 67 13.26 -20.17 8.89
N TRP A 68 12.35 -20.01 9.85
CA TRP A 68 10.98 -20.49 9.74
C TRP A 68 10.24 -19.87 8.55
N LEU A 69 10.37 -18.56 8.32
CA LEU A 69 9.77 -17.87 7.17
C LEU A 69 10.33 -18.39 5.84
N TYR A 70 11.66 -18.57 5.76
CA TYR A 70 12.33 -19.12 4.58
C TYR A 70 11.81 -20.53 4.25
N ASP A 71 11.83 -21.41 5.24
CA ASP A 71 11.38 -22.79 5.16
C ASP A 71 9.89 -22.93 4.82
N THR A 72 9.06 -22.03 5.36
CA THR A 72 7.63 -21.99 5.12
C THR A 72 7.34 -21.52 3.70
N PHE A 73 8.12 -20.57 3.17
CA PHE A 73 7.99 -20.12 1.79
C PHE A 73 8.43 -21.17 0.76
N LEU A 74 9.45 -21.97 1.07
CA LEU A 74 9.87 -23.07 0.20
C LEU A 74 8.87 -24.23 0.15
N SER A 75 7.85 -24.22 1.00
CA SER A 75 6.75 -25.18 0.93
C SER A 75 6.03 -25.13 -0.43
N SER A 76 5.62 -26.30 -0.91
CA SER A 76 4.76 -26.44 -2.09
C SER A 76 3.34 -25.91 -1.88
N ASP A 77 2.93 -25.70 -0.62
CA ASP A 77 1.58 -25.24 -0.28
C ASP A 77 1.39 -23.74 -0.60
N PRO A 78 0.43 -23.37 -1.46
CA PRO A 78 0.16 -21.96 -1.77
C PRO A 78 -0.28 -21.13 -0.55
N HIS A 79 -1.00 -21.70 0.41
CA HIS A 79 -1.47 -20.95 1.59
C HIS A 79 -0.32 -20.61 2.54
N LEU A 80 0.65 -21.51 2.68
CA LEU A 80 1.86 -21.25 3.47
C LEU A 80 2.76 -20.19 2.79
N ARG A 81 2.84 -20.22 1.45
CA ARG A 81 3.52 -19.15 0.71
C ARG A 81 2.82 -17.81 0.87
N LEU A 82 1.48 -17.79 0.78
CA LEU A 82 0.67 -16.61 1.01
C LEU A 82 0.88 -16.04 2.42
N LEU A 83 0.97 -16.92 3.42
CA LEU A 83 1.28 -16.54 4.80
C LEU A 83 2.61 -15.80 4.88
N VAL A 84 3.69 -16.31 4.30
CA VAL A 84 4.99 -15.60 4.30
C VAL A 84 4.90 -14.28 3.54
N LEU A 85 4.22 -14.24 2.40
CA LEU A 85 4.00 -13.00 1.67
C LEU A 85 3.24 -11.97 2.51
N SER A 86 2.32 -12.36 3.39
CA SER A 86 1.60 -11.43 4.28
C SER A 86 2.51 -10.69 5.27
N PHE A 87 3.68 -11.23 5.59
CA PHE A 87 4.73 -10.60 6.41
C PHE A 87 5.71 -9.74 5.60
N LEU A 88 5.60 -9.70 4.26
CA LEU A 88 6.50 -8.88 3.43
C LEU A 88 6.51 -7.39 3.75
N PRO A 89 5.39 -6.73 4.10
CA PRO A 89 5.41 -5.34 4.54
C PRO A 89 6.36 -5.12 5.72
N LEU A 90 6.27 -5.99 6.73
CA LEU A 90 7.11 -5.96 7.92
C LEU A 90 8.58 -6.27 7.57
N LEU A 91 8.84 -7.34 6.80
CA LEU A 91 10.19 -7.71 6.37
C LEU A 91 10.86 -6.57 5.59
N SER A 92 10.14 -5.97 4.65
CA SER A 92 10.64 -4.86 3.84
C SER A 92 10.90 -3.63 4.70
N ALA A 93 10.00 -3.32 5.66
CA ALA A 93 10.15 -2.17 6.53
C ALA A 93 11.37 -2.28 7.45
N LEU A 94 11.53 -3.42 8.14
CA LEU A 94 12.66 -3.67 9.03
C LEU A 94 13.98 -3.77 8.25
N TYR A 95 13.98 -4.41 7.08
CA TYR A 95 15.17 -4.50 6.24
C TYR A 95 15.61 -3.12 5.75
N LEU A 96 14.67 -2.33 5.19
CA LEU A 96 14.99 -1.02 4.65
C LEU A 96 15.36 -0.01 5.75
N SER A 97 14.74 -0.05 6.93
CA SER A 97 15.14 0.83 8.03
C SER A 97 16.55 0.52 8.52
N ARG A 98 16.85 -0.76 8.79
CA ARG A 98 18.14 -1.16 9.36
C ARG A 98 19.32 -0.99 8.41
N ILE A 99 19.12 -1.09 7.09
CA ILE A 99 20.21 -0.80 6.13
C ILE A 99 20.71 0.64 6.24
N HIS A 100 19.81 1.57 6.54
CA HIS A 100 20.12 3.00 6.56
C HIS A 100 20.44 3.50 7.98
N HIS A 101 20.26 2.66 9.00
CA HIS A 101 20.70 2.93 10.36
C HIS A 101 22.13 2.44 10.58
N HIS A 102 23.08 3.38 10.51
CA HIS A 102 24.51 3.12 10.67
C HIS A 102 24.92 2.58 12.06
N PHE A 103 24.03 2.61 13.05
CA PHE A 103 24.31 2.25 14.45
C PHE A 103 23.81 0.87 14.86
N ASP A 104 23.17 0.11 13.97
CA ASP A 104 22.71 -1.25 14.28
C ASP A 104 23.74 -2.29 13.77
N PRO A 105 24.50 -2.95 14.65
CA PRO A 105 25.49 -3.96 14.26
C PRO A 105 24.85 -5.31 13.92
N SER A 106 23.51 -5.44 13.97
CA SER A 106 22.83 -6.70 13.70
C SER A 106 23.00 -7.13 12.24
N SER A 107 23.32 -8.41 12.05
CA SER A 107 23.35 -9.02 10.72
C SER A 107 21.95 -8.94 10.10
N LEU A 108 21.86 -8.57 8.82
CA LEU A 108 20.59 -8.56 8.06
C LEU A 108 20.36 -9.85 7.29
N ALA A 109 21.30 -10.80 7.36
CA ALA A 109 21.37 -11.97 6.50
C ALA A 109 20.12 -12.85 6.57
N GLY A 110 19.40 -12.88 7.69
CA GLY A 110 18.13 -13.59 7.82
C GLY A 110 17.05 -12.98 6.92
N PHE A 111 16.90 -11.66 6.93
CA PHE A 111 16.01 -10.95 6.00
C PHE A 111 16.44 -11.12 4.55
N GLU A 112 17.75 -11.03 4.30
CA GLU A 112 18.28 -11.19 2.95
C GLU A 112 17.96 -12.56 2.37
N ALA A 113 18.07 -13.62 3.17
CA ALA A 113 17.74 -14.98 2.76
C ALA A 113 16.26 -15.14 2.38
N VAL A 114 15.33 -14.60 3.17
CA VAL A 114 13.89 -14.68 2.88
C VAL A 114 13.52 -13.88 1.63
N LEU A 115 14.02 -12.65 1.50
CA LEU A 115 13.77 -11.80 0.33
C LEU A 115 14.37 -12.42 -0.95
N LEU A 116 15.57 -12.99 -0.86
CA LEU A 116 16.19 -13.71 -1.97
C LEU A 116 15.42 -14.97 -2.35
N ALA A 117 14.85 -15.72 -1.39
CA ALA A 117 14.04 -16.89 -1.69
C ALA A 117 12.81 -16.52 -2.53
N ILE A 118 12.13 -15.43 -2.16
CA ILE A 118 10.96 -14.90 -2.88
C ILE A 118 11.38 -14.43 -4.29
N TYR A 119 12.47 -13.67 -4.37
CA TYR A 119 13.02 -13.21 -5.65
C TYR A 119 13.43 -14.37 -6.57
N ALA A 120 14.08 -15.41 -6.03
CA ALA A 120 14.51 -16.58 -6.79
C ALA A 120 13.31 -17.39 -7.31
N ALA A 121 12.25 -17.53 -6.51
CA ALA A 121 11.01 -18.17 -6.93
C ALA A 121 10.35 -17.40 -8.09
N GLU A 122 10.29 -16.07 -8.00
CA GLU A 122 9.76 -15.21 -9.06
C GLU A 122 10.63 -15.25 -10.33
N THR A 123 11.95 -15.22 -10.18
CA THR A 123 12.90 -15.34 -11.30
C THR A 123 12.73 -16.67 -12.04
N LYS A 124 12.57 -17.78 -11.29
CA LYS A 124 12.29 -19.10 -11.86
C LYS A 124 10.94 -19.14 -12.57
N SER A 125 9.91 -18.50 -12.00
CA SER A 125 8.58 -18.40 -12.61
C SER A 125 8.62 -17.66 -13.95
N ARG A 126 9.39 -16.56 -14.03
CA ARG A 126 9.54 -15.77 -15.26
C ARG A 126 10.35 -16.47 -16.35
N ALA A 127 11.21 -17.42 -16.00
CA ALA A 127 12.04 -18.18 -16.95
C ALA A 127 12.81 -17.27 -17.95
N GLY A 128 13.35 -16.14 -17.46
CA GLY A 128 14.07 -15.17 -18.29
C GLY A 128 13.20 -14.28 -19.18
N LYS A 129 11.87 -14.31 -19.03
CA LYS A 129 10.94 -13.47 -19.78
C LYS A 129 10.63 -12.17 -19.04
N PRO A 130 10.45 -11.04 -19.76
CA PRO A 130 9.93 -9.81 -19.17
C PRO A 130 8.44 -9.96 -18.82
N LEU A 131 7.97 -9.14 -17.88
CA LEU A 131 6.54 -8.94 -17.68
C LEU A 131 6.04 -7.90 -18.68
N LEU A 132 5.11 -8.32 -19.54
CA LEU A 132 4.57 -7.52 -20.63
C LEU A 132 3.09 -7.21 -20.37
N VAL A 133 2.63 -6.06 -20.87
CA VAL A 133 1.22 -5.68 -20.91
C VAL A 133 0.84 -5.28 -22.33
N THR A 134 -0.27 -5.80 -22.83
CA THR A 134 -0.83 -5.37 -24.11
C THR A 134 -1.62 -4.09 -23.88
N ILE A 135 -1.25 -3.00 -24.55
CA ILE A 135 -1.93 -1.72 -24.46
C ILE A 135 -3.17 -1.79 -25.37
N PRO A 136 -4.40 -1.66 -24.82
CA PRO A 136 -5.61 -1.70 -25.62
C PRO A 136 -5.66 -0.53 -26.62
N ASP A 137 -6.08 -0.81 -27.85
CA ASP A 137 -6.29 0.18 -28.89
C ASP A 137 -7.78 0.26 -29.25
N LEU A 138 -8.38 1.45 -29.12
CA LEU A 138 -9.79 1.71 -29.45
C LEU A 138 -10.08 1.61 -30.96
N SER A 139 -9.04 1.63 -31.80
CA SER A 139 -9.17 1.38 -33.24
C SER A 139 -9.49 -0.07 -33.57
N GLN A 140 -9.27 -0.99 -32.62
CA GLN A 140 -9.50 -2.42 -32.75
C GLN A 140 -10.76 -2.85 -31.99
N PRO A 141 -11.50 -3.86 -32.50
CA PRO A 141 -12.60 -4.45 -31.74
C PRO A 141 -12.09 -5.11 -30.46
N SER A 142 -12.85 -4.96 -29.39
CA SER A 142 -12.59 -5.55 -28.08
C SER A 142 -13.89 -6.08 -27.48
N ILE A 143 -13.78 -6.76 -26.33
CA ILE A 143 -14.95 -7.31 -25.61
C ILE A 143 -15.97 -6.21 -25.27
N TYR A 144 -15.53 -4.97 -25.06
CA TYR A 144 -16.39 -3.86 -24.61
C TYR A 144 -16.75 -2.86 -25.71
N HIS A 145 -16.09 -2.91 -26.86
CA HIS A 145 -16.21 -1.88 -27.89
C HIS A 145 -15.96 -2.44 -29.28
N ALA A 146 -16.80 -2.06 -30.23
CA ALA A 146 -16.58 -2.28 -31.65
C ALA A 146 -16.41 -0.93 -32.36
N PRO A 147 -15.29 -0.70 -33.08
CA PRO A 147 -15.05 0.57 -33.76
C PRO A 147 -16.09 0.81 -34.87
N LEU A 148 -16.59 2.03 -34.94
CA LEU A 148 -17.64 2.42 -35.90
C LEU A 148 -17.16 2.35 -37.37
N ARG A 149 -15.85 2.53 -37.59
CA ARG A 149 -15.21 2.35 -38.89
C ARG A 149 -14.54 0.99 -38.92
N LYS A 150 -14.88 0.16 -39.92
CA LYS A 150 -14.18 -1.10 -40.15
C LYS A 150 -12.69 -0.80 -40.36
N PRO A 151 -11.77 -1.49 -39.68
CA PRO A 151 -10.36 -1.35 -40.00
C PRO A 151 -10.18 -1.64 -41.48
N SER A 152 -9.48 -0.76 -42.20
CA SER A 152 -9.09 -1.05 -43.58
C SER A 152 -8.38 -2.40 -43.58
N SER A 153 -8.86 -3.34 -44.38
CA SER A 153 -8.50 -4.76 -44.40
C SER A 153 -7.04 -5.07 -44.80
N SER A 154 -6.13 -4.12 -44.62
CA SER A 154 -4.75 -4.15 -45.10
C SER A 154 -3.70 -3.81 -44.04
N VAL A 155 -4.07 -3.55 -42.78
CA VAL A 155 -3.08 -3.30 -41.73
C VAL A 155 -3.48 -4.01 -40.43
N ASP A 156 -3.06 -5.26 -40.30
CA ASP A 156 -2.89 -5.89 -38.98
C ASP A 156 -1.79 -5.10 -38.24
N ARG A 157 -2.18 -4.02 -37.56
CA ARG A 157 -1.26 -3.29 -36.69
C ARG A 157 -1.03 -4.16 -35.46
N PRO A 158 0.21 -4.58 -35.17
CA PRO A 158 0.48 -5.33 -33.95
C PRO A 158 0.07 -4.46 -32.76
N SER A 159 -0.59 -5.07 -31.78
CA SER A 159 -0.96 -4.40 -30.54
C SER A 159 0.30 -3.83 -29.89
N SER A 160 0.22 -2.58 -29.41
CA SER A 160 1.36 -1.98 -28.73
C SER A 160 1.60 -2.74 -27.42
N VAL A 161 2.81 -3.25 -27.24
CA VAL A 161 3.20 -4.00 -26.04
C VAL A 161 4.06 -3.12 -25.15
N GLY A 162 3.61 -2.88 -23.92
CA GLY A 162 4.38 -2.23 -22.87
C GLY A 162 5.17 -3.24 -22.02
N VAL A 163 6.33 -2.84 -21.51
CA VAL A 163 7.12 -3.64 -20.55
C VAL A 163 6.84 -3.15 -19.14
N LEU A 164 6.23 -3.99 -18.30
CA LEU A 164 5.95 -3.67 -16.89
C LEU A 164 7.17 -3.89 -16.01
N SER A 165 7.95 -4.94 -16.29
CA SER A 165 9.17 -5.29 -15.57
C SER A 165 10.13 -6.01 -16.52
N PRO A 166 11.42 -5.65 -16.53
CA PRO A 166 12.41 -6.33 -17.36
C PRO A 166 12.60 -7.80 -16.93
N PRO A 167 13.29 -8.62 -17.74
CA PRO A 167 13.71 -9.96 -17.33
C PRO A 167 14.53 -9.91 -16.03
N LEU A 168 14.27 -10.85 -15.14
CA LEU A 168 15.00 -10.94 -13.87
C LEU A 168 16.25 -11.81 -14.02
N GLU A 169 17.35 -11.34 -13.46
CA GLU A 169 18.61 -12.10 -13.38
C GLU A 169 18.67 -12.89 -12.07
N PRO A 170 19.10 -14.17 -12.09
CA PRO A 170 19.25 -14.95 -10.87
C PRO A 170 20.41 -14.40 -10.01
N HIS A 171 20.19 -14.32 -8.70
CA HIS A 171 21.16 -13.80 -7.74
C HIS A 171 21.30 -14.76 -6.55
N VAL A 172 22.54 -15.07 -6.17
CA VAL A 172 22.86 -16.00 -5.05
C VAL A 172 22.97 -15.24 -3.72
N ALA A 173 23.34 -13.96 -3.77
CA ALA A 173 23.50 -13.11 -2.60
C ALA A 173 23.04 -11.68 -2.90
N MET A 174 22.64 -10.95 -1.87
CA MET A 174 22.07 -9.62 -2.02
C MET A 174 23.16 -8.56 -2.03
N LYS A 175 23.48 -8.05 -3.22
CA LYS A 175 24.43 -6.93 -3.42
C LYS A 175 23.72 -5.59 -3.30
N SER A 176 24.41 -4.55 -2.83
CA SER A 176 23.86 -3.19 -2.66
C SER A 176 23.13 -2.67 -3.90
N THR A 177 23.71 -2.84 -5.08
CA THR A 177 23.14 -2.39 -6.36
C THR A 177 21.87 -3.12 -6.79
N LYS A 178 21.59 -4.30 -6.22
CA LYS A 178 20.44 -5.15 -6.58
C LYS A 178 19.37 -5.18 -5.48
N ARG A 179 19.61 -4.58 -4.31
CA ARG A 179 18.67 -4.53 -3.17
C ARG A 179 17.31 -3.97 -3.58
N ALA A 180 17.32 -2.84 -4.28
CA ALA A 180 16.11 -2.19 -4.76
C ALA A 180 15.26 -3.09 -5.65
N THR A 181 15.89 -3.79 -6.60
CA THR A 181 15.22 -4.72 -7.51
C THR A 181 14.68 -5.94 -6.76
N ILE A 182 15.43 -6.49 -5.81
CA ILE A 182 15.02 -7.66 -5.02
C ILE A 182 13.81 -7.31 -4.15
N VAL A 183 13.90 -6.23 -3.36
CA VAL A 183 12.81 -5.76 -2.49
C VAL A 183 11.60 -5.35 -3.32
N GLY A 184 11.80 -4.59 -4.39
CA GLY A 184 10.72 -4.18 -5.31
C GLY A 184 10.01 -5.37 -5.94
N THR A 185 10.74 -6.41 -6.34
CA THR A 185 10.16 -7.65 -6.87
C THR A 185 9.38 -8.40 -5.79
N ALA A 186 9.90 -8.49 -4.56
CA ALA A 186 9.16 -9.10 -3.45
C ALA A 186 7.85 -8.37 -3.17
N LEU A 187 7.86 -7.03 -3.11
CA LEU A 187 6.65 -6.21 -3.00
C LEU A 187 5.70 -6.40 -4.20
N HIS A 188 6.23 -6.65 -5.39
CA HIS A 188 5.39 -7.02 -6.54
C HIS A 188 4.71 -8.38 -6.35
N CYS A 189 5.41 -9.39 -5.79
CA CYS A 189 4.80 -10.68 -5.43
C CYS A 189 3.70 -10.51 -4.38
N TYR A 190 3.88 -9.60 -3.40
CA TYR A 190 2.81 -9.21 -2.47
C TYR A 190 1.61 -8.62 -3.20
N TYR A 191 1.86 -7.65 -4.10
CA TYR A 191 0.82 -7.02 -4.90
C TYR A 191 0.05 -8.02 -5.77
N ALA A 192 0.73 -9.02 -6.35
CA ALA A 192 0.10 -10.06 -7.16
C ALA A 192 -0.93 -10.90 -6.38
N GLN A 193 -0.81 -10.94 -5.04
CA GLN A 193 -1.72 -11.67 -4.15
C GLN A 193 -2.55 -10.72 -3.25
N ILE A 194 -2.59 -9.42 -3.56
CA ILE A 194 -3.15 -8.38 -2.68
C ILE A 194 -4.64 -8.57 -2.34
N SER A 195 -5.40 -9.23 -3.22
CA SER A 195 -6.80 -9.55 -2.98
C SER A 195 -6.99 -10.57 -1.86
N GLN A 196 -6.01 -11.46 -1.67
CA GLN A 196 -6.02 -12.49 -0.63
C GLN A 196 -5.33 -12.02 0.67
N MET A 197 -4.66 -10.86 0.65
CA MET A 197 -3.96 -10.33 1.82
C MET A 197 -4.95 -9.84 2.89
N PRO A 198 -4.71 -10.19 4.17
CA PRO A 198 -5.54 -9.75 5.28
C PRO A 198 -5.42 -8.24 5.49
N SER A 199 -6.44 -7.65 6.13
CA SER A 199 -6.50 -6.21 6.40
C SER A 199 -5.34 -5.71 7.25
N TRP A 200 -4.92 -6.48 8.27
CA TRP A 200 -3.78 -6.12 9.13
C TRP A 200 -2.50 -5.92 8.32
N SER A 201 -2.22 -6.77 7.33
CA SER A 201 -1.01 -6.68 6.51
C SER A 201 -1.02 -5.43 5.63
N LYS A 202 -2.18 -5.09 5.07
CA LYS A 202 -2.39 -3.87 4.27
C LYS A 202 -2.27 -2.62 5.11
N LEU A 203 -2.83 -2.63 6.33
CA LEU A 203 -2.77 -1.52 7.27
C LEU A 203 -1.32 -1.21 7.66
N GLU A 204 -0.58 -2.24 8.05
CA GLU A 204 0.84 -2.14 8.40
C GLU A 204 1.67 -1.66 7.21
N PHE A 205 1.41 -2.17 6.01
CA PHE A 205 2.05 -1.66 4.80
C PHE A 205 1.85 -0.14 4.61
N CYS A 206 0.63 0.36 4.81
CA CYS A 206 0.36 1.80 4.69
C CYS A 206 1.12 2.61 5.75
N ARG A 207 1.17 2.11 6.99
CA ARG A 207 1.94 2.74 8.09
C ARG A 207 3.44 2.80 7.77
N PHE A 208 4.02 1.70 7.30
CA PHE A 208 5.43 1.66 6.89
C PHE A 208 5.70 2.57 5.69
N ALA A 209 4.82 2.59 4.68
CA ALA A 209 4.96 3.46 3.53
C ALA A 209 4.92 4.95 3.91
N ALA A 210 4.05 5.34 4.85
CA ALA A 210 4.06 6.68 5.43
C ALA A 210 5.38 6.96 6.16
N GLY A 211 5.85 6.01 6.98
CA GLY A 211 7.12 6.14 7.70
C GLY A 211 8.33 6.28 6.79
N TRP A 212 8.38 5.57 5.66
CA TRP A 212 9.44 5.67 4.67
C TRP A 212 9.52 7.05 4.03
N ALA A 213 8.42 7.80 3.99
CA ALA A 213 8.40 9.16 3.46
C ALA A 213 9.22 10.14 4.32
N GLY A 214 9.38 9.84 5.62
CA GLY A 214 10.03 10.70 6.60
C GLY A 214 9.03 11.52 7.42
N GLN A 215 9.51 12.62 8.01
CA GLN A 215 8.71 13.51 8.86
C GLN A 215 7.63 14.26 8.06
N ASP A 216 6.52 14.59 8.72
CA ASP A 216 5.40 15.30 8.12
C ASP A 216 5.80 16.72 7.71
N CYS A 217 5.69 17.01 6.42
CA CYS A 217 5.83 18.35 5.83
C CYS A 217 4.45 19.00 5.70
N PRO A 218 4.32 20.33 5.88
CA PRO A 218 3.07 21.07 5.60
C PRO A 218 2.55 20.87 4.17
N CYS A 219 3.45 20.64 3.21
CA CYS A 219 3.13 20.34 1.81
C CYS A 219 2.23 19.10 1.61
N ARG A 220 2.09 18.26 2.65
CA ARG A 220 1.19 17.11 2.69
C ARG A 220 -0.29 17.49 2.52
N SER A 221 -0.72 18.67 3.00
CA SER A 221 -2.12 19.13 2.95
C SER A 221 -2.41 20.11 1.82
N GLU A 222 -1.42 20.50 1.00
CA GLU A 222 -1.61 21.45 -0.11
C GLU A 222 -2.72 21.04 -1.08
N LEU A 223 -2.89 19.73 -1.29
CA LEU A 223 -3.89 19.19 -2.19
C LEU A 223 -5.27 19.02 -1.55
N ASP A 224 -5.39 19.17 -0.24
CA ASP A 224 -6.67 19.12 0.47
C ASP A 224 -7.41 20.46 0.41
N HIS A 225 -6.68 21.58 0.37
CA HIS A 225 -7.24 22.94 0.35
C HIS A 225 -7.61 23.47 -1.05
N ARG A 226 -7.11 22.85 -2.12
CA ARG A 226 -7.38 23.29 -3.51
C ARG A 226 -8.80 22.94 -4.00
N ASP A 227 -9.46 21.96 -3.40
CA ASP A 227 -10.81 21.56 -3.80
C ASP A 227 -11.91 22.49 -3.21
N GLU A 228 -11.67 23.14 -2.06
CA GLU A 228 -12.63 24.10 -1.47
C GLU A 228 -12.64 25.46 -2.17
N THR A 229 -11.46 25.94 -2.60
CA THR A 229 -11.32 27.25 -3.26
C THR A 229 -11.82 27.26 -4.72
N ALA A 230 -11.85 26.11 -5.39
CA ALA A 230 -12.36 25.99 -6.76
C ALA A 230 -13.89 26.09 -6.87
N ILE A 231 -14.64 25.81 -5.79
CA ILE A 231 -16.11 25.90 -5.78
C ILE A 231 -16.58 27.35 -5.48
N ALA A 232 -15.77 28.14 -4.78
CA ALA A 232 -16.12 29.53 -4.44
C ALA A 232 -16.00 30.50 -5.64
N ASN A 233 -15.13 30.23 -6.61
CA ASN A 233 -14.85 31.14 -7.73
C ASN A 233 -15.61 30.81 -9.03
N GLY A 234 -16.64 29.97 -8.97
CA GLY A 234 -17.48 29.58 -10.10
C GLY A 234 -18.57 30.58 -10.50
N HIS A 235 -18.43 31.87 -10.19
CA HIS A 235 -19.28 32.96 -10.69
C HIS A 235 -18.40 34.22 -10.88
N GLY A 236 -17.89 34.43 -12.10
CA GLY A 236 -17.07 35.60 -12.40
C GLY A 236 -16.99 35.83 -13.90
N ALA A 237 -17.62 36.90 -14.34
CA ALA A 237 -17.79 37.30 -15.72
C ALA A 237 -16.48 37.50 -16.49
N ILE A 238 -16.59 37.36 -17.81
CA ILE A 238 -15.63 37.85 -18.80
C ILE A 238 -15.38 39.34 -18.55
N GLY A 239 -14.13 39.69 -18.26
CA GLY A 239 -13.68 41.07 -18.11
C GLY A 239 -12.16 41.14 -18.19
N SER A 240 -11.66 41.62 -19.32
CA SER A 240 -10.27 41.98 -19.57
C SER A 240 -9.82 43.13 -18.66
N SER A 241 -8.69 42.99 -17.95
CA SER A 241 -7.66 44.04 -17.83
C SER A 241 -6.48 43.57 -16.96
N GLU A 242 -5.29 43.76 -17.50
CA GLU A 242 -4.01 44.11 -16.86
C GLU A 242 -3.42 43.24 -15.73
N ILE A 243 -2.17 42.82 -16.00
CA ILE A 243 -1.27 42.10 -15.12
C ILE A 243 -0.60 43.14 -14.20
N GLU A 244 -1.01 43.22 -12.94
CA GLU A 244 -0.25 43.95 -11.91
C GLU A 244 0.73 43.00 -11.21
N ILE A 245 2.01 43.22 -11.49
CA ILE A 245 3.15 42.51 -10.89
C ILE A 245 3.49 43.23 -9.58
N GLU A 246 2.65 43.09 -8.56
CA GLU A 246 2.92 43.70 -7.25
C GLU A 246 2.34 42.90 -6.07
N GLU A 247 2.25 41.57 -6.22
CA GLU A 247 1.78 40.67 -5.14
C GLU A 247 2.70 39.44 -4.95
N VAL A 248 3.92 39.49 -5.51
CA VAL A 248 4.92 38.39 -5.39
C VAL A 248 6.08 38.76 -4.44
N ALA A 249 6.14 40.02 -3.99
CA ALA A 249 7.21 40.51 -3.11
C ALA A 249 6.91 40.32 -1.61
N GLU A 250 5.64 40.28 -1.20
CA GLU A 250 5.27 40.18 0.22
C GLU A 250 5.27 38.73 0.76
N GLU A 251 5.22 37.72 -0.11
CA GLU A 251 5.22 36.31 0.31
C GLU A 251 6.65 35.73 0.51
N MET A 252 7.69 36.46 0.09
CA MET A 252 9.10 36.04 0.24
C MET A 252 9.77 36.57 1.52
N GLY A 253 9.03 37.30 2.37
CA GLY A 253 9.54 37.86 3.64
C GLY A 253 9.43 36.93 4.87
N ASN A 254 8.66 35.85 4.78
CA ASN A 254 8.37 34.99 5.96
C ASN A 254 9.16 33.68 6.02
N LEU A 255 10.10 33.45 5.12
CA LEU A 255 11.03 32.31 5.19
C LEU A 255 12.31 32.71 5.93
N ASN A 256 12.17 33.13 7.20
CA ASN A 256 13.33 33.27 8.07
C ASN A 256 13.73 31.86 8.56
N LEU A 257 14.81 31.33 7.97
CA LEU A 257 15.48 30.10 8.39
C LEU A 257 15.99 30.23 9.82
N GLN A 258 15.19 29.76 10.78
CA GLN A 258 15.65 29.57 12.16
C GLN A 258 16.38 28.23 12.25
N ILE A 259 17.65 28.24 11.83
CA ILE A 259 18.61 27.18 12.14
C ILE A 259 18.88 27.27 13.65
N GLN A 260 18.09 26.57 14.45
CA GLN A 260 18.44 26.28 15.83
C GLN A 260 19.25 24.98 15.88
N LYS A 261 20.51 25.22 16.25
CA LYS A 261 21.54 24.32 16.73
C LYS A 261 20.97 23.14 17.54
N SER A 262 21.52 21.96 17.24
CA SER A 262 21.41 20.74 18.03
C SER A 262 21.75 20.96 19.49
N ASP A 263 20.86 20.55 20.40
CA ASP A 263 21.26 20.02 21.70
C ASP A 263 20.36 18.84 22.08
N PHE A 264 21.02 17.90 22.72
CA PHE A 264 20.62 16.56 23.09
C PHE A 264 19.83 16.65 24.40
N ASP A 265 18.57 16.22 24.45
CA ASP A 265 17.95 15.84 25.73
C ASP A 265 16.89 14.75 25.53
N LEU A 266 17.15 13.63 26.21
CA LEU A 266 16.20 12.61 26.57
C LEU A 266 15.29 13.19 27.66
N ASP A 267 13.98 13.25 27.44
CA ASP A 267 13.08 12.89 28.53
C ASP A 267 11.69 12.46 28.10
N SER A 268 11.18 11.53 28.89
CA SER A 268 9.97 10.75 28.67
C SER A 268 8.71 11.45 29.20
N ASN A 269 7.60 11.07 28.56
CA ASN A 269 6.27 10.85 29.12
C ASN A 269 5.23 11.99 29.02
N GLY A 270 4.07 11.67 28.41
CA GLY A 270 2.85 12.47 28.59
C GLY A 270 1.73 12.41 27.53
N GLY A 271 1.18 11.22 27.21
CA GLY A 271 -0.28 11.02 27.07
C GLY A 271 -1.04 11.46 25.80
N ASN A 272 -1.60 10.44 25.12
CA ASN A 272 -2.78 10.44 24.23
C ASN A 272 -2.65 10.95 22.78
N GLY A 273 -2.26 10.02 21.91
CA GLY A 273 -2.50 10.01 20.47
C GLY A 273 -1.73 8.83 19.87
N GLU A 274 -2.41 7.92 19.20
CA GLU A 274 -1.87 6.65 18.68
C GLU A 274 -0.48 6.79 18.06
N GLY A 275 0.44 5.90 18.46
CA GLY A 275 1.87 5.96 18.14
C GLY A 275 2.16 6.04 16.65
N ALA A 276 2.31 7.26 16.14
CA ALA A 276 3.02 7.52 14.92
C ALA A 276 4.49 7.17 15.17
N HIS A 277 4.88 5.94 14.83
CA HIS A 277 6.30 5.58 14.73
C HIS A 277 6.97 6.66 13.88
N LYS A 278 7.86 7.45 14.51
CA LYS A 278 8.64 8.49 13.86
C LYS A 278 9.40 7.82 12.71
N GLY A 279 8.90 7.98 11.50
CA GLY A 279 9.41 7.30 10.33
C GLY A 279 10.76 7.86 9.92
N ASP A 280 11.75 6.99 9.76
CA ASP A 280 13.04 7.40 9.20
C ASP A 280 12.94 7.47 7.69
N ARG A 281 13.33 8.62 7.13
CA ARG A 281 13.37 8.83 5.69
C ARG A 281 14.43 7.90 5.07
N ILE A 282 13.97 6.89 4.33
CA ILE A 282 14.83 5.94 3.60
C ILE A 282 14.84 6.25 2.09
N PRO A 283 15.90 5.96 1.33
CA PRO A 283 15.86 6.09 -0.14
C PRO A 283 14.87 5.10 -0.75
N LEU A 284 13.97 5.60 -1.60
CA LEU A 284 12.97 4.81 -2.33
C LEU A 284 13.22 4.95 -3.84
N PRO A 285 14.16 4.17 -4.40
CA PRO A 285 14.35 4.10 -5.85
C PRO A 285 13.08 3.58 -6.55
N TRP A 286 12.98 3.84 -7.85
CA TRP A 286 11.76 3.59 -8.63
C TRP A 286 11.30 2.12 -8.59
N GLU A 287 12.23 1.18 -8.50
CA GLU A 287 11.96 -0.26 -8.40
C GLU A 287 11.16 -0.61 -7.13
N ILE A 288 11.36 0.12 -6.03
CA ILE A 288 10.59 -0.02 -4.79
C ILE A 288 9.34 0.86 -4.86
N LEU A 289 9.47 2.10 -5.33
CA LEU A 289 8.37 3.06 -5.30
C LEU A 289 7.19 2.63 -6.19
N GLN A 290 7.46 2.02 -7.35
CA GLN A 290 6.43 1.56 -8.27
C GLN A 290 5.46 0.53 -7.65
N PRO A 291 5.89 -0.60 -7.06
CA PRO A 291 4.98 -1.51 -6.37
C PRO A 291 4.34 -0.87 -5.13
N VAL A 292 5.04 0.03 -4.42
CA VAL A 292 4.46 0.73 -3.27
C VAL A 292 3.22 1.53 -3.66
N LEU A 293 3.32 2.33 -4.73
CA LEU A 293 2.19 3.12 -5.23
C LEU A 293 1.02 2.25 -5.70
N ARG A 294 1.29 1.08 -6.30
CA ARG A 294 0.25 0.12 -6.70
C ARG A 294 -0.46 -0.50 -5.50
N ILE A 295 0.29 -0.86 -4.46
CA ILE A 295 -0.27 -1.42 -3.22
C ILE A 295 -1.13 -0.35 -2.53
N LEU A 296 -0.62 0.87 -2.39
CA LEU A 296 -1.39 1.99 -1.81
C LEU A 296 -2.65 2.30 -2.62
N GLY A 297 -2.57 2.31 -3.95
CA GLY A 297 -3.73 2.49 -4.82
C GLY A 297 -4.82 1.44 -4.56
N HIS A 298 -4.44 0.18 -4.37
CA HIS A 298 -5.39 -0.87 -3.96
C HIS A 298 -5.93 -0.64 -2.55
N CYS A 299 -5.07 -0.33 -1.56
CA CYS A 299 -5.51 -0.08 -0.18
C CYS A 299 -6.54 1.06 -0.11
N LEU A 300 -6.33 2.11 -0.89
CA LEU A 300 -7.16 3.30 -0.99
C LEU A 300 -8.50 3.05 -1.69
N LEU A 301 -8.47 2.46 -2.89
CA LEU A 301 -9.63 2.36 -3.78
C LEU A 301 -10.31 0.98 -3.78
N GLY A 302 -9.72 0.00 -3.09
CA GLY A 302 -10.25 -1.36 -3.03
C GLY A 302 -11.62 -1.40 -2.35
N PRO A 303 -12.65 -1.99 -2.99
CA PRO A 303 -14.02 -1.98 -2.48
C PRO A 303 -14.17 -2.77 -1.17
N LEU A 304 -13.36 -3.82 -1.00
CA LEU A 304 -13.41 -4.73 0.15
C LEU A 304 -12.50 -4.31 1.32
N ASN A 305 -11.80 -3.17 1.22
CA ASN A 305 -10.90 -2.75 2.28
C ASN A 305 -11.68 -2.01 3.39
N PRO A 306 -11.37 -2.26 4.67
CA PRO A 306 -11.97 -1.54 5.78
C PRO A 306 -11.55 -0.07 5.76
N GLN A 307 -12.37 0.78 6.38
CA GLN A 307 -12.15 2.23 6.38
C GLN A 307 -10.78 2.62 6.96
N GLU A 308 -10.33 1.93 8.01
CA GLU A 308 -9.01 2.12 8.61
C GLU A 308 -7.85 1.96 7.61
N VAL A 309 -7.93 0.96 6.72
CA VAL A 309 -6.91 0.75 5.67
C VAL A 309 -6.95 1.87 4.64
N LYS A 310 -8.15 2.37 4.29
CA LYS A 310 -8.30 3.49 3.36
C LYS A 310 -7.74 4.79 3.94
N ASP A 311 -8.00 5.06 5.22
CA ASP A 311 -7.50 6.24 5.92
C ASP A 311 -5.97 6.19 6.10
N ALA A 312 -5.42 5.02 6.46
CA ALA A 312 -3.98 4.83 6.52
C ALA A 312 -3.32 4.96 5.14
N ALA A 313 -3.93 4.44 4.07
CA ALA A 313 -3.43 4.60 2.70
C ALA A 313 -3.48 6.07 2.25
N SER A 314 -4.59 6.76 2.54
CA SER A 314 -4.80 8.18 2.27
C SER A 314 -3.74 9.05 2.95
N SER A 315 -3.40 8.73 4.20
CA SER A 315 -2.29 9.31 4.95
C SER A 315 -0.94 9.06 4.27
N ALA A 316 -0.63 7.80 3.95
CA ALA A 316 0.63 7.39 3.34
C ALA A 316 0.88 8.01 1.95
N VAL A 317 -0.14 8.09 1.10
CA VAL A 317 -0.03 8.69 -0.23
C VAL A 317 0.31 10.18 -0.13
N ARG A 318 -0.28 10.91 0.83
CA ARG A 318 0.04 12.32 1.05
C ARG A 318 1.47 12.51 1.57
N SER A 319 1.93 11.66 2.49
CA SER A 319 3.34 11.68 2.95
C SER A 319 4.30 11.40 1.78
N LEU A 320 3.99 10.43 0.92
CA LEU A 320 4.80 10.14 -0.28
C LEU A 320 4.73 11.25 -1.33
N TYR A 321 3.60 11.96 -1.47
CA TYR A 321 3.50 13.14 -2.33
C TYR A 321 4.43 14.26 -1.86
N ALA A 322 4.36 14.62 -0.58
CA ALA A 322 5.24 15.61 0.04
C ALA A 322 6.71 15.27 -0.22
N ARG A 323 7.09 14.02 0.04
CA ARG A 323 8.42 13.52 -0.28
C ARG A 323 8.76 13.63 -1.77
N ALA A 324 7.89 13.16 -2.67
CA ALA A 324 8.16 13.16 -4.10
C ALA A 324 8.36 14.57 -4.65
N SER A 325 7.66 15.55 -4.10
CA SER A 325 7.83 16.98 -4.37
C SER A 325 9.20 17.48 -3.91
N HIS A 326 9.66 17.11 -2.72
CA HIS A 326 11.00 17.45 -2.24
C HIS A 326 12.12 16.76 -3.02
N ASP A 327 11.92 15.48 -3.38
CA ASP A 327 12.89 14.68 -4.16
C ASP A 327 12.86 15.02 -5.66
N LEU A 328 11.91 15.87 -6.10
CA LEU A 328 11.68 16.25 -7.50
C LEU A 328 11.57 15.05 -8.44
N VAL A 329 10.81 14.01 -8.04
CA VAL A 329 10.60 12.79 -8.83
C VAL A 329 9.29 12.89 -9.62
N PRO A 330 9.28 13.25 -10.92
CA PRO A 330 8.05 13.62 -11.62
C PRO A 330 7.04 12.49 -11.73
N GLN A 331 7.51 11.25 -11.94
CA GLN A 331 6.64 10.08 -12.05
C GLN A 331 5.90 9.81 -10.72
N ALA A 332 6.59 10.02 -9.59
CA ALA A 332 6.02 9.83 -8.26
C ALA A 332 5.05 10.96 -7.90
N ILE A 333 5.37 12.21 -8.23
CA ILE A 333 4.49 13.37 -8.04
C ILE A 333 3.18 13.15 -8.80
N LEU A 334 3.25 12.76 -10.08
CA LEU A 334 2.07 12.54 -10.91
C LEU A 334 1.21 11.40 -10.36
N ALA A 335 1.82 10.27 -9.98
CA ALA A 335 1.10 9.12 -9.46
C ALA A 335 0.42 9.41 -8.12
N THR A 336 1.14 10.00 -7.17
CA THR A 336 0.60 10.32 -5.83
C THR A 336 -0.47 11.40 -5.89
N ARG A 337 -0.27 12.48 -6.67
CA ARG A 337 -1.30 13.50 -6.89
C ARG A 337 -2.58 12.92 -7.50
N SER A 338 -2.45 12.03 -8.48
CA SER A 338 -3.61 11.36 -9.10
C SER A 338 -4.38 10.52 -8.09
N LEU A 339 -3.67 9.78 -7.21
CA LEU A 339 -4.30 9.00 -6.14
C LEU A 339 -5.01 9.89 -5.12
N ILE A 340 -4.42 11.02 -4.71
CA ILE A 340 -5.04 11.97 -3.78
C ILE A 340 -6.33 12.54 -4.37
N GLN A 341 -6.31 12.96 -5.63
CA GLN A 341 -7.51 13.47 -6.29
C GLN A 341 -8.62 12.41 -6.44
N LEU A 342 -8.26 11.14 -6.65
CA LEU A 342 -9.23 10.05 -6.67
C LEU A 342 -9.81 9.81 -5.26
N ASP A 343 -8.98 9.83 -4.21
CA ASP A 343 -9.43 9.74 -2.82
C ASP A 343 -10.44 10.84 -2.49
N ASN A 344 -10.10 12.11 -2.76
CA ASN A 344 -10.97 13.25 -2.48
C ASN A 344 -12.33 13.09 -3.16
N ARG A 345 -12.34 12.82 -4.48
CA ARG A 345 -13.58 12.63 -5.24
C ARG A 345 -14.41 11.45 -4.75
N THR A 346 -13.77 10.33 -4.38
CA THR A 346 -14.51 9.16 -3.85
C THR A 346 -15.14 9.44 -2.49
N ARG A 347 -14.45 10.20 -1.63
CA ARG A 347 -14.98 10.63 -0.32
C ARG A 347 -16.09 11.66 -0.47
N GLU A 348 -15.95 12.62 -1.39
CA GLU A 348 -17.01 13.58 -1.73
C GLU A 348 -18.26 12.88 -2.26
N ALA A 349 -18.10 11.94 -3.20
CA ALA A 349 -19.20 11.14 -3.72
C ALA A 349 -19.89 10.33 -2.62
N ALA A 350 -19.13 9.75 -1.69
CA ALA A 350 -19.69 9.03 -0.54
C ALA A 350 -20.44 9.97 0.42
N LYS A 351 -19.91 11.16 0.71
CA LYS A 351 -20.58 12.18 1.53
C LYS A 351 -21.87 12.67 0.87
N ALA A 352 -21.86 12.93 -0.44
CA ALA A 352 -23.04 13.34 -1.20
C ALA A 352 -24.13 12.25 -1.22
N ALA A 353 -23.73 10.99 -1.41
CA ALA A 353 -24.65 9.85 -1.32
C ALA A 353 -25.29 9.75 0.07
N ALA A 354 -24.50 9.90 1.15
CA ALA A 354 -25.01 9.88 2.52
C ALA A 354 -26.02 11.02 2.78
N ALA A 355 -25.72 12.25 2.33
CA ALA A 355 -26.61 13.41 2.48
C ALA A 355 -27.92 13.27 1.69
N SER A 356 -27.90 12.58 0.55
CA SER A 356 -29.12 12.30 -0.22
C SER A 356 -30.02 11.25 0.45
N SER A 357 -29.42 10.30 1.19
CA SER A 357 -30.15 9.22 1.87
C SER A 357 -30.83 9.66 3.18
N SER A 358 -30.29 10.68 3.85
CA SER A 358 -30.89 11.21 5.09
C SER A 358 -32.16 12.03 4.83
N ASN A 359 -32.34 12.56 3.62
CA ASN A 359 -33.50 13.37 3.25
C ASN A 359 -34.77 12.55 2.94
N SER A 360 -34.73 11.22 2.90
CA SER A 360 -35.90 10.37 2.63
C SER A 360 -36.75 10.02 3.86
N ASN A 361 -36.32 10.41 5.07
CA ASN A 361 -36.99 10.03 6.33
C ASN A 361 -37.93 11.11 6.92
N THR A 362 -38.34 12.12 6.15
CA THR A 362 -39.41 13.04 6.61
C THR A 362 -40.79 12.37 6.47
N PRO A 363 -41.57 12.17 7.55
CA PRO A 363 -42.90 11.60 7.45
C PRO A 363 -43.83 12.62 6.78
N THR A 364 -44.28 12.30 5.56
CA THR A 364 -45.34 13.07 4.90
C THR A 364 -46.63 12.92 5.70
N LYS A 365 -47.04 13.98 6.41
CA LYS A 365 -48.38 14.05 7.03
C LYS A 365 -49.45 13.82 5.95
N PRO A 366 -50.46 12.97 6.18
CA PRO A 366 -51.53 12.77 5.21
C PRO A 366 -52.32 14.08 5.04
N LYS A 367 -52.41 14.58 3.81
CA LYS A 367 -53.30 15.70 3.47
C LYS A 367 -54.75 15.28 3.70
N LYS A 368 -55.47 16.07 4.52
CA LYS A 368 -56.90 15.96 4.77
C LYS A 368 -57.68 16.17 3.45
N PRO A 369 -58.70 15.37 3.11
CA PRO A 369 -59.52 15.64 1.93
C PRO A 369 -60.44 16.84 2.20
N GLU A 370 -60.39 17.85 1.33
CA GLU A 370 -61.34 18.96 1.32
C GLU A 370 -62.71 18.47 0.84
N ILE A 371 -63.71 18.57 1.71
CA ILE A 371 -65.12 18.32 1.37
C ILE A 371 -65.65 19.61 0.75
N LEU A 372 -65.86 19.61 -0.57
CA LEU A 372 -66.56 20.66 -1.30
C LEU A 372 -68.07 20.54 -1.04
N LEU A 373 -68.62 21.43 -0.23
CA LEU A 373 -70.07 21.64 -0.12
C LEU A 373 -70.54 22.44 -1.36
N VAL A 374 -71.27 21.76 -2.24
CA VAL A 374 -72.04 22.38 -3.33
C VAL A 374 -73.40 22.81 -2.76
N SER A 375 -73.66 24.11 -2.69
CA SER A 375 -75.00 24.65 -2.51
C SER A 375 -75.69 24.80 -3.87
N LYS A 376 -76.96 24.38 -3.93
CA LYS A 376 -77.86 24.50 -5.08
C LYS A 376 -78.85 25.62 -4.85
#